data_AF-A0A9E4V302-F1
#
_entry.id   AF-A0A9E4V302-F1
#
_cell.length_a   1.000
_cell.length_b   1.000
_cell.length_c   1.000
_cell.angle_alpha   90.00
_cell.angle_beta   90.00
_cell.angle_gamma   90.00
#
_symmetry.space_group_name_H-M   'P 1'
#
loop_
_entity.id
_entity.type
_entity.pdbx_description
1 polymer ?
#
loop_
_entity_poly.entity_id
_entity_poly.type
_entity_poly.pdbx_seq_one_letter_code
_entity_poly.pdbx_strand_id
1 'polypeptide(L)'
;MTQPRQTLRPPLRRVREAFTAVTGAAYTAKAGDQIIGVNRAGTVTITLPTAQLRSGRIYTIKDESGDASNNNITIATEGSETIDGSATDTISEDYGAKAYYSDGTNWFTVQLLLAAPVAHINTTGKTIDDHHTEAHDQANHTVQTCRVTHSADQSISGFTLLAFDTERFDNDAMHDVSTNNSRITFKTAGKYLVIGNVEWKNTPVTSYRSARIRLNGITDIAQSGASLVGSANSEFDIVSTIYDFSADDYVELGVFPGETVVLKKSNQWSPEFMAMRLS
;
A
#
# COMPACT_ATOMS: atom_id res chain seq x y z
N MET A 1 12.58 -14.51 62.08
CA MET A 1 12.04 -14.96 60.78
C MET A 1 10.54 -14.75 60.82
N THR A 2 10.02 -13.77 60.10
CA THR A 2 8.59 -13.43 60.11
C THR A 2 8.04 -13.73 58.73
N GLN A 3 7.16 -14.73 58.60
CA GLN A 3 6.51 -15.03 57.32
C GLN A 3 5.40 -14.02 57.02
N PRO A 4 5.24 -13.55 55.76
CA PRO A 4 4.17 -12.65 55.41
C PRO A 4 2.83 -13.38 55.22
N ARG A 5 1.77 -12.72 55.71
CA ARG A 5 0.36 -13.14 55.78
C ARG A 5 -0.31 -13.11 54.40
N GLN A 6 -0.90 -14.23 53.95
CA GLN A 6 -1.77 -14.27 52.76
C GLN A 6 -3.11 -13.59 53.05
N THR A 7 -3.51 -12.63 52.20
CA THR A 7 -4.84 -12.02 52.19
C THR A 7 -5.79 -12.80 51.29
N LEU A 8 -6.84 -13.39 51.85
CA LEU A 8 -7.93 -14.03 51.10
C LEU A 8 -8.70 -12.99 50.26
N ARG A 9 -8.86 -13.26 48.96
CA ARG A 9 -9.73 -12.48 48.06
C ARG A 9 -11.20 -12.96 48.19
N PRO A 10 -12.22 -12.07 48.20
CA PRO A 10 -13.63 -12.47 48.21
C PRO A 10 -14.05 -13.15 46.91
N PRO A 11 -15.04 -14.07 46.91
CA PRO A 11 -15.49 -14.73 45.69
C PRO A 11 -16.23 -13.76 44.75
N LEU A 12 -15.90 -13.84 43.46
CA LEU A 12 -16.51 -13.04 42.39
C LEU A 12 -18.00 -13.38 42.25
N ARG A 13 -18.87 -12.36 42.36
CA ARG A 13 -20.30 -12.46 42.06
C ARG A 13 -20.46 -12.77 40.57
N ARG A 14 -20.82 -14.01 40.23
CA ARG A 14 -21.11 -14.43 38.86
C ARG A 14 -22.29 -13.59 38.34
N VAL A 15 -22.06 -12.74 37.35
CA VAL A 15 -23.14 -12.05 36.62
C VAL A 15 -23.92 -13.16 35.90
N ARG A 16 -25.20 -13.34 36.24
CA ARG A 16 -26.10 -14.19 35.46
C ARG A 16 -26.66 -13.31 34.35
N GLU A 17 -26.31 -13.61 33.11
CA GLU A 17 -26.96 -13.00 31.94
C GLU A 17 -28.44 -13.41 31.96
N ALA A 18 -29.36 -12.43 31.98
CA ALA A 18 -30.78 -12.67 32.18
C ALA A 18 -31.59 -12.37 30.89
N PHE A 19 -31.95 -13.45 30.20
CA PHE A 19 -32.81 -13.45 29.01
C PHE A 19 -34.27 -13.74 29.40
N THR A 20 -35.20 -12.99 28.81
CA THR A 20 -36.65 -13.16 28.97
C THR A 20 -37.33 -13.22 27.60
N ALA A 21 -38.03 -14.32 27.31
CA ALA A 21 -38.85 -14.46 26.11
C ALA A 21 -40.27 -13.89 26.33
N VAL A 22 -40.75 -13.10 25.37
CA VAL A 22 -42.09 -12.50 25.35
C VAL A 22 -42.86 -13.08 24.18
N THR A 23 -43.91 -13.84 24.48
CA THR A 23 -44.83 -14.43 23.49
C THR A 23 -46.24 -13.83 23.55
N GLY A 24 -46.48 -12.91 24.49
CA GLY A 24 -47.74 -12.21 24.68
C GLY A 24 -47.80 -10.87 23.93
N ALA A 25 -48.99 -10.26 23.85
CA ALA A 25 -49.19 -8.96 23.21
C ALA A 25 -48.63 -7.77 24.01
N ALA A 26 -48.33 -7.97 25.29
CA ALA A 26 -47.75 -6.95 26.15
C ALA A 26 -46.80 -7.58 27.19
N TYR A 27 -45.76 -6.83 27.58
CA TYR A 27 -44.86 -7.21 28.66
C TYR A 27 -44.26 -5.98 29.34
N THR A 28 -44.17 -6.00 30.67
CA THR A 28 -43.53 -4.94 31.47
C THR A 28 -42.16 -5.40 31.94
N ALA A 29 -41.11 -4.64 31.61
CA ALA A 29 -39.74 -4.97 31.95
C ALA A 29 -39.51 -5.00 33.48
N LYS A 30 -38.72 -5.97 33.96
CA LYS A 30 -38.45 -6.19 35.39
C LYS A 30 -37.01 -5.88 35.73
N ALA A 31 -36.71 -5.67 37.02
CA ALA A 31 -35.35 -5.35 37.49
C ALA A 31 -34.28 -6.39 37.14
N GLY A 32 -34.70 -7.63 36.90
CA GLY A 32 -33.83 -8.74 36.52
C GLY A 32 -33.66 -8.92 35.01
N ASP A 33 -34.48 -8.28 34.18
CA ASP A 33 -34.37 -8.43 32.72
C ASP A 33 -33.12 -7.69 32.23
N GLN A 34 -32.44 -8.29 31.26
CA GLN A 34 -31.35 -7.64 30.51
C GLN A 34 -31.63 -7.69 29.01
N ILE A 35 -32.06 -8.86 28.52
CA ILE A 35 -32.49 -9.06 27.14
C ILE A 35 -33.96 -9.50 27.16
N ILE A 36 -34.81 -8.80 26.43
CA ILE A 36 -36.21 -9.09 26.21
C ILE A 36 -36.37 -9.48 24.74
N GLY A 37 -36.48 -10.79 24.49
CA GLY A 37 -36.70 -11.36 23.16
C GLY A 37 -38.18 -11.45 22.85
N VAL A 38 -38.67 -10.67 21.90
CA VAL A 38 -40.07 -10.66 21.47
C VAL A 38 -40.24 -11.68 20.36
N ASN A 39 -40.91 -12.79 20.66
CA ASN A 39 -41.17 -13.87 19.74
C ASN A 39 -42.69 -14.06 19.58
N ARG A 40 -43.31 -13.13 18.85
CA ARG A 40 -44.74 -13.13 18.59
C ARG A 40 -45.03 -12.55 17.21
N ALA A 41 -45.73 -13.33 16.38
CA ALA A 41 -46.26 -12.88 15.09
C ALA A 41 -47.52 -12.01 15.28
N GLY A 42 -47.34 -10.77 15.75
CA GLY A 42 -48.40 -9.80 16.02
C GLY A 42 -47.89 -8.63 16.85
N THR A 43 -48.55 -7.47 16.79
CA THR A 43 -48.11 -6.24 17.47
C THR A 43 -47.91 -6.40 18.98
N VAL A 44 -46.73 -6.06 19.49
CA VAL A 44 -46.37 -6.18 20.91
C VAL A 44 -46.08 -4.81 21.52
N THR A 45 -46.54 -4.58 22.75
CA THR A 45 -46.11 -3.43 23.55
C THR A 45 -45.18 -3.86 24.69
N ILE A 46 -43.95 -3.37 24.70
CA ILE A 46 -43.02 -3.50 25.82
C ILE A 46 -43.06 -2.22 26.65
N THR A 47 -43.37 -2.34 27.93
CA THR A 47 -43.41 -1.21 28.86
C THR A 47 -42.12 -1.13 29.67
N LEU A 48 -41.47 0.03 29.66
CA LEU A 48 -40.38 0.39 30.55
C LEU A 48 -40.98 1.07 31.79
N PRO A 49 -41.11 0.36 32.93
CA PRO A 49 -41.88 0.88 34.05
C PRO A 49 -41.11 1.94 34.84
N THR A 50 -41.86 2.86 35.46
CA THR A 50 -41.30 3.93 36.33
C THR A 50 -40.47 3.35 37.47
N ALA A 51 -40.85 2.17 37.98
CA ALA A 51 -40.11 1.46 39.04
C ALA A 51 -38.66 1.06 38.64
N GLN A 52 -38.33 1.11 37.35
CA GLN A 52 -37.00 0.76 36.83
C GLN A 52 -36.17 1.98 36.37
N LEU A 53 -36.66 3.20 36.59
CA LEU A 53 -35.87 4.43 36.47
C LEU A 53 -34.74 4.47 37.50
N ARG A 54 -33.66 3.78 37.17
CA ARG A 54 -32.44 3.75 37.97
C ARG A 54 -31.31 4.12 37.03
N SER A 55 -30.53 5.13 37.40
CA SER A 55 -29.37 5.56 36.62
C SER A 55 -28.49 4.36 36.26
N GLY A 56 -28.23 4.18 34.96
CA GLY A 56 -27.44 3.07 34.42
C GLY A 56 -28.20 1.75 34.22
N ARG A 57 -29.52 1.70 34.47
CA ARG A 57 -30.33 0.54 34.08
C ARG A 57 -30.35 0.43 32.57
N ILE A 58 -30.10 -0.77 32.04
CA ILE A 58 -30.15 -1.05 30.61
C ILE A 58 -31.12 -2.19 30.33
N TYR A 59 -31.93 -2.03 29.28
CA TYR A 59 -32.74 -3.09 28.68
C TYR A 59 -32.45 -3.17 27.18
N THR A 60 -32.19 -4.38 26.69
CA THR A 60 -32.15 -4.65 25.24
C THR A 60 -33.45 -5.35 24.85
N ILE A 61 -34.18 -4.78 23.89
CA ILE A 61 -35.40 -5.35 23.34
C ILE A 61 -35.10 -5.77 21.89
N LYS A 62 -35.44 -7.01 21.55
CA LYS A 62 -35.10 -7.64 20.26
C LYS A 62 -36.36 -8.27 19.65
N ASP A 63 -36.61 -8.01 18.38
CA ASP A 63 -37.51 -8.85 17.58
C ASP A 63 -36.82 -10.19 17.28
N GLU A 64 -37.39 -11.28 17.79
CA GLU A 64 -36.95 -12.65 17.53
C GLU A 64 -37.90 -13.39 16.57
N SER A 65 -39.11 -12.87 16.39
CA SER A 65 -40.06 -13.39 15.41
C SER A 65 -39.66 -13.07 13.96
N GLY A 66 -38.97 -11.95 13.74
CA GLY A 66 -38.63 -11.49 12.39
C GLY A 66 -39.83 -10.91 11.65
N ASP A 67 -40.77 -10.31 12.38
CA ASP A 67 -42.06 -9.87 11.87
C ASP A 67 -42.37 -8.40 12.26
N ALA A 68 -41.38 -7.68 12.79
CA ALA A 68 -41.57 -6.31 13.26
C ALA A 68 -41.85 -5.30 12.14
N SER A 69 -41.52 -5.60 10.88
CA SER A 69 -41.88 -4.75 9.73
C SER A 69 -43.38 -4.79 9.39
N ASN A 70 -44.05 -5.88 9.73
CA ASN A 70 -45.49 -6.06 9.58
C ASN A 70 -46.25 -5.81 10.89
N ASN A 71 -45.61 -6.13 12.01
CA ASN A 71 -46.17 -6.12 13.35
C ASN A 71 -45.23 -5.40 14.30
N ASN A 72 -45.10 -4.08 14.12
CA ASN A 72 -44.22 -3.23 14.90
C ASN A 72 -44.29 -3.52 16.40
N ILE A 73 -43.13 -3.53 17.05
CA ILE A 73 -43.00 -3.61 18.50
C ILE A 73 -42.94 -2.19 19.03
N THR A 74 -43.93 -1.81 19.84
CA THR A 74 -43.99 -0.50 20.50
C THR A 74 -43.32 -0.57 21.86
N ILE A 75 -42.45 0.39 22.15
CA ILE A 75 -41.82 0.58 23.45
C ILE A 75 -42.47 1.81 24.07
N ALA A 76 -43.07 1.63 25.26
CA ALA A 76 -43.80 2.68 25.96
C ALA A 76 -43.26 2.86 27.38
N THR A 77 -43.44 4.05 27.94
CA THR A 77 -43.24 4.32 29.37
C THR A 77 -44.54 4.16 30.16
N GLU A 78 -44.45 3.94 31.47
CA GLU A 78 -45.62 3.72 32.34
C GLU A 78 -46.23 5.04 32.86
N GLY A 79 -45.41 6.09 32.99
CA GLY A 79 -45.79 7.39 33.51
C GLY A 79 -45.50 8.53 32.54
N SER A 80 -45.00 9.64 33.08
CA SER A 80 -44.63 10.83 32.29
C SER A 80 -43.19 10.82 31.78
N GLU A 81 -42.50 9.68 31.92
CA GLU A 81 -41.14 9.55 31.43
C GLU A 81 -41.11 9.57 29.90
N THR A 82 -39.97 9.97 29.36
CA THR A 82 -39.74 9.99 27.92
C THR A 82 -38.62 9.04 27.52
N ILE A 83 -38.63 8.63 26.25
CA ILE A 83 -37.60 7.93 25.50
C ILE A 83 -37.10 8.91 24.44
N ASP A 84 -35.89 9.45 24.61
CA ASP A 84 -35.34 10.51 23.74
C ASP A 84 -36.31 11.69 23.50
N GLY A 85 -37.04 12.09 24.55
CA GLY A 85 -38.02 13.18 24.51
C GLY A 85 -39.42 12.79 23.99
N SER A 86 -39.65 11.55 23.58
CA SER A 86 -40.95 11.01 23.15
C SER A 86 -41.58 10.10 24.22
N ALA A 87 -42.90 9.95 24.26
CA ALA A 87 -43.55 8.98 25.17
C ALA A 87 -43.38 7.52 24.71
N THR A 88 -43.10 7.30 23.43
CA THR A 88 -42.96 5.97 22.83
C THR A 88 -41.83 5.94 21.81
N ASP A 89 -41.25 4.76 21.63
CA ASP A 89 -40.37 4.39 20.53
C ASP A 89 -40.89 3.10 19.86
N THR A 90 -40.40 2.78 18.66
CA THR A 90 -40.84 1.63 17.87
C THR A 90 -39.65 0.87 17.29
N ILE A 91 -39.74 -0.46 17.29
CA ILE A 91 -38.91 -1.35 16.46
C ILE A 91 -39.79 -1.81 15.30
N SER A 92 -39.40 -1.46 14.08
CA SER A 92 -40.15 -1.73 12.84
C SER A 92 -39.31 -2.41 11.75
N GLU A 93 -38.12 -2.89 12.12
CA GLU A 93 -37.22 -3.65 11.24
C GLU A 93 -37.27 -5.11 11.70
N ASP A 94 -37.45 -6.05 10.76
CA ASP A 94 -37.42 -7.48 11.08
C ASP A 94 -36.07 -7.85 11.70
N TYR A 95 -36.11 -8.60 12.79
CA TYR A 95 -34.94 -8.86 13.62
C TYR A 95 -34.26 -7.58 14.13
N GLY A 96 -34.96 -6.46 14.20
CA GLY A 96 -34.48 -5.22 14.77
C GLY A 96 -34.25 -5.32 16.28
N ALA A 97 -33.29 -4.56 16.80
CA ALA A 97 -32.98 -4.48 18.22
C ALA A 97 -32.75 -3.04 18.65
N LYS A 98 -33.21 -2.67 19.85
CA LYS A 98 -32.87 -1.40 20.49
C LYS A 98 -32.48 -1.61 21.94
N ALA A 99 -31.46 -0.89 22.36
CA ALA A 99 -31.05 -0.83 23.76
C ALA A 99 -31.47 0.52 24.34
N TYR A 100 -32.01 0.47 25.55
CA TYR A 100 -32.50 1.63 26.29
C TYR A 100 -31.73 1.71 27.59
N TYR A 101 -31.27 2.88 27.97
CA TYR A 101 -30.70 3.14 29.28
C TYR A 101 -31.43 4.27 29.99
N SER A 102 -31.45 4.24 31.32
CA SER A 102 -32.03 5.32 32.13
C SER A 102 -30.96 6.16 32.81
N ASP A 103 -31.20 7.47 32.90
CA ASP A 103 -30.44 8.41 33.75
C ASP A 103 -31.02 8.52 35.17
N GLY A 104 -32.07 7.76 35.49
CA GLY A 104 -32.84 7.84 36.73
C GLY A 104 -34.10 8.70 36.65
N THR A 105 -34.35 9.38 35.52
CA THR A 105 -35.54 10.22 35.29
C THR A 105 -36.24 9.89 33.98
N ASN A 106 -35.47 9.70 32.91
CA ASN A 106 -35.96 9.34 31.58
C ASN A 106 -35.23 8.11 31.04
N TRP A 107 -35.65 7.67 29.86
CA TRP A 107 -35.01 6.65 29.05
C TRP A 107 -34.39 7.28 27.81
N PHE A 108 -33.30 6.69 27.35
CA PHE A 108 -32.58 7.12 26.17
C PHE A 108 -32.22 5.89 25.34
N THR A 109 -32.29 6.02 24.02
CA THR A 109 -31.76 4.96 23.17
C THR A 109 -30.24 5.03 23.15
N VAL A 110 -29.61 3.86 23.17
CA VAL A 110 -28.19 3.75 22.82
C VAL A 110 -28.12 2.90 21.57
N GLN A 111 -27.46 3.44 20.55
CA GLN A 111 -27.25 2.72 19.31
C GLN A 111 -26.47 1.45 19.62
N LEU A 112 -27.11 0.30 19.41
CA LEU A 112 -26.40 -0.96 19.33
C LEU A 112 -25.73 -0.97 17.97
N LEU A 113 -24.55 -0.36 17.88
CA LEU A 113 -23.71 -0.50 16.71
C LEU A 113 -23.43 -2.01 16.63
N LEU A 114 -24.08 -2.71 15.69
CA LEU A 114 -23.45 -3.88 15.11
C LEU A 114 -22.06 -3.36 14.80
N ALA A 115 -21.02 -3.92 15.43
CA ALA A 115 -19.66 -3.61 14.99
C ALA A 115 -19.76 -3.69 13.49
N ALA A 116 -19.66 -2.52 12.81
CA ALA A 116 -19.78 -2.49 11.36
C ALA A 116 -18.85 -3.63 10.96
N PRO A 117 -19.28 -4.61 10.13
CA PRO A 117 -18.32 -5.58 9.64
C PRO A 117 -17.19 -4.68 9.20
N VAL A 118 -16.05 -4.77 9.90
CA VAL A 118 -14.93 -3.90 9.57
C VAL A 118 -14.84 -4.20 8.11
N ALA A 119 -15.09 -3.17 7.29
CA ALA A 119 -14.69 -3.26 5.92
C ALA A 119 -13.19 -3.41 6.14
N HIS A 120 -12.73 -4.66 6.24
CA HIS A 120 -11.46 -5.02 5.69
C HIS A 120 -11.62 -4.41 4.33
N ILE A 121 -10.92 -3.30 4.16
CA ILE A 121 -10.62 -2.78 2.87
C ILE A 121 -10.24 -4.05 2.13
N ASN A 122 -11.07 -4.51 1.20
CA ASN A 122 -10.65 -5.51 0.26
C ASN A 122 -9.65 -4.77 -0.63
N THR A 123 -8.51 -4.38 -0.06
CA THR A 123 -7.24 -4.43 -0.73
C THR A 123 -7.12 -5.89 -1.05
N THR A 124 -7.53 -6.24 -2.25
CA THR A 124 -7.04 -7.40 -2.96
C THR A 124 -5.52 -7.41 -2.72
N GLY A 125 -5.06 -8.14 -1.69
CA GLY A 125 -3.64 -8.24 -1.31
C GLY A 125 -3.14 -7.85 0.10
N LYS A 126 -3.95 -7.70 1.17
CA LYS A 126 -3.36 -7.65 2.54
C LYS A 126 -4.07 -8.57 3.55
N THR A 127 -3.31 -9.49 4.14
CA THR A 127 -3.76 -10.49 5.12
C THR A 127 -3.61 -9.98 6.56
N ILE A 128 -4.31 -10.60 7.50
CA ILE A 128 -4.40 -10.21 8.93
C ILE A 128 -3.29 -10.83 9.80
N ASP A 129 -2.27 -11.45 9.19
CA ASP A 129 -1.12 -12.07 9.87
C ASP A 129 0.21 -11.43 9.42
N ASP A 130 0.15 -10.14 9.12
CA ASP A 130 1.13 -9.46 8.30
C ASP A 130 1.94 -8.41 9.06
N HIS A 131 2.29 -8.60 10.33
CA HIS A 131 3.51 -7.90 10.79
C HIS A 131 4.78 -8.41 10.08
N HIS A 132 4.68 -9.50 9.29
CA HIS A 132 5.66 -9.92 8.30
C HIS A 132 5.27 -9.62 6.84
N THR A 133 4.14 -8.97 6.60
CA THR A 133 3.71 -8.62 5.24
C THR A 133 3.04 -7.24 5.19
N GLU A 134 3.44 -6.32 6.07
CA GLU A 134 3.16 -4.90 5.87
C GLU A 134 4.01 -4.45 4.67
N ALA A 135 3.36 -4.42 3.50
CA ALA A 135 3.84 -4.05 2.16
C ALA A 135 4.34 -5.21 1.25
N HIS A 136 3.46 -6.17 0.93
CA HIS A 136 3.54 -6.87 -0.37
C HIS A 136 2.38 -6.56 -1.33
N ASP A 137 1.77 -5.38 -1.21
CA ASP A 137 1.59 -4.63 -2.47
C ASP A 137 2.97 -4.06 -2.74
N GLN A 138 3.87 -4.93 -3.20
CA GLN A 138 5.06 -4.49 -3.89
C GLN A 138 4.46 -3.78 -5.09
N ALA A 139 4.23 -2.46 -5.00
CA ALA A 139 4.50 -1.62 -6.14
C ALA A 139 5.83 -2.17 -6.59
N ASN A 140 5.84 -2.94 -7.68
CA ASN A 140 7.05 -3.46 -8.26
C ASN A 140 7.90 -2.21 -8.34
N HIS A 141 8.86 -2.05 -7.43
CA HIS A 141 9.65 -0.84 -7.37
C HIS A 141 10.66 -1.07 -8.46
N THR A 142 10.13 -1.10 -9.68
CA THR A 142 10.77 -1.45 -10.91
C THR A 142 11.79 -0.36 -11.04
N VAL A 143 13.03 -0.73 -10.73
CA VAL A 143 14.14 0.20 -10.81
C VAL A 143 14.18 0.66 -12.25
N GLN A 144 14.01 1.97 -12.47
CA GLN A 144 14.12 2.56 -13.81
C GLN A 144 15.50 2.20 -14.35
N THR A 145 15.52 1.40 -15.42
CA THR A 145 16.75 0.86 -15.99
C THR A 145 16.61 0.65 -17.48
N CYS A 146 17.69 0.95 -18.19
CA CYS A 146 17.80 0.79 -19.62
C CYS A 146 19.20 0.31 -19.97
N ARG A 147 19.30 -0.57 -20.97
CA ARG A 147 20.56 -1.03 -21.55
C ARG A 147 20.42 -1.21 -23.04
N VAL A 148 21.31 -0.56 -23.78
CA VAL A 148 21.28 -0.45 -25.24
C VAL A 148 22.60 -0.91 -25.85
N THR A 149 22.57 -1.33 -27.11
CA THR A 149 23.74 -1.83 -27.84
C THR A 149 23.79 -1.33 -29.27
N HIS A 150 25.00 -1.19 -29.80
CA HIS A 150 25.25 -0.94 -31.22
C HIS A 150 25.54 -2.29 -31.91
N SER A 151 24.76 -2.64 -32.94
CA SER A 151 24.70 -4.01 -33.45
C SER A 151 25.80 -4.40 -34.45
N ALA A 152 26.66 -3.46 -34.84
CA ALA A 152 27.70 -3.64 -35.86
C ALA A 152 29.11 -3.13 -35.46
N ASP A 153 30.15 -3.62 -36.12
CA ASP A 153 31.49 -3.03 -36.00
C ASP A 153 31.48 -1.62 -36.61
N GLN A 154 32.06 -0.65 -35.90
CA GLN A 154 32.11 0.75 -36.35
C GLN A 154 33.56 1.24 -36.44
N SER A 155 33.97 1.73 -37.61
CA SER A 155 35.27 2.40 -37.77
C SER A 155 35.19 3.83 -37.25
N ILE A 156 36.10 4.21 -36.35
CA ILE A 156 36.13 5.51 -35.66
C ILE A 156 37.51 6.14 -35.87
N SER A 157 37.58 7.43 -36.22
CA SER A 157 38.85 8.18 -36.43
C SER A 157 38.98 9.45 -35.60
N GLY A 158 37.99 9.75 -34.77
CA GLY A 158 37.93 10.94 -33.91
C GLY A 158 36.81 10.82 -32.88
N PHE A 159 36.59 11.89 -32.12
CA PHE A 159 35.53 11.87 -31.11
C PHE A 159 34.17 11.62 -31.77
N THR A 160 33.49 10.56 -31.35
CA THR A 160 32.23 10.11 -31.94
C THR A 160 31.25 9.77 -30.83
N LEU A 161 30.03 10.31 -30.91
CA LEU A 161 28.91 9.86 -30.10
C LEU A 161 28.36 8.59 -30.73
N LEU A 162 28.19 7.54 -29.92
CA LEU A 162 27.67 6.27 -30.41
C LEU A 162 26.16 6.34 -30.52
N ALA A 163 25.65 5.87 -31.66
CA ALA A 163 24.24 5.52 -31.82
C ALA A 163 24.04 4.07 -31.39
N PHE A 164 22.90 3.75 -30.80
CA PHE A 164 22.51 2.42 -30.35
C PHE A 164 21.20 2.04 -31.04
N ASP A 165 21.22 0.94 -31.78
CA ASP A 165 20.13 0.53 -32.66
C ASP A 165 19.33 -0.65 -32.09
N THR A 166 19.61 -1.06 -30.85
CA THR A 166 18.97 -2.20 -30.21
C THR A 166 18.92 -2.03 -28.69
N GLU A 167 17.77 -2.33 -28.11
CA GLU A 167 17.59 -2.44 -26.65
C GLU A 167 17.80 -3.87 -26.17
N ARG A 168 18.52 -4.04 -25.06
CA ARG A 168 18.53 -5.27 -24.27
C ARG A 168 17.32 -5.32 -23.36
N PHE A 169 17.05 -4.19 -22.72
CA PHE A 169 15.88 -3.91 -21.92
C PHE A 169 15.74 -2.40 -21.77
N ASP A 170 14.51 -1.93 -21.68
CA ASP A 170 14.16 -0.58 -21.27
C ASP A 170 12.79 -0.66 -20.59
N ASN A 171 12.72 -0.33 -19.31
CA ASN A 171 11.48 -0.41 -18.53
C ASN A 171 10.89 0.97 -18.19
N ASP A 172 11.52 2.05 -18.65
CA ASP A 172 11.13 3.43 -18.35
C ASP A 172 11.13 4.31 -19.63
N ALA A 173 11.11 3.68 -20.82
CA ALA A 173 11.14 4.36 -22.12
C ALA A 173 12.25 5.42 -22.21
N MET A 174 13.44 5.08 -21.70
CA MET A 174 14.59 5.96 -21.63
C MET A 174 15.28 6.13 -22.99
N HIS A 175 15.11 5.19 -23.92
CA HIS A 175 15.76 5.16 -25.22
C HIS A 175 14.77 5.11 -26.40
N ASP A 176 15.23 5.56 -27.57
CA ASP A 176 14.53 5.45 -28.86
C ASP A 176 15.55 5.00 -29.90
N VAL A 177 15.38 3.78 -30.44
CA VAL A 177 16.30 3.15 -31.39
C VAL A 177 16.38 3.83 -32.77
N SER A 178 15.51 4.81 -33.05
CA SER A 178 15.35 5.42 -34.37
C SER A 178 15.67 6.92 -34.41
N THR A 179 15.04 7.72 -33.53
CA THR A 179 15.08 9.19 -33.64
C THR A 179 16.16 9.80 -32.76
N ASN A 180 16.26 9.34 -31.51
CA ASN A 180 17.20 9.85 -30.51
C ASN A 180 18.13 8.72 -30.03
N ASN A 181 18.65 7.97 -31.00
CA ASN A 181 19.34 6.72 -30.74
C ASN A 181 20.77 6.86 -30.20
N SER A 182 21.28 8.09 -29.99
CA SER A 182 22.55 8.31 -29.28
C SER A 182 22.40 8.46 -27.76
N ARG A 183 21.17 8.48 -27.24
CA ARG A 183 20.86 8.98 -25.89
C ARG A 183 20.16 7.96 -25.02
N ILE A 184 20.47 8.00 -23.72
CA ILE A 184 19.57 7.52 -22.65
C ILE A 184 19.00 8.77 -21.97
N THR A 185 17.68 8.92 -21.99
CA THR A 185 16.93 10.05 -21.42
C THR A 185 16.27 9.63 -20.12
N PHE A 186 16.51 10.35 -19.03
CA PHE A 186 15.94 10.03 -17.72
C PHE A 186 14.49 10.54 -17.64
N LYS A 187 13.51 9.64 -17.51
CA LYS A 187 12.09 10.05 -17.34
C LYS A 187 11.76 10.40 -15.90
N THR A 188 12.46 9.78 -14.97
CA THR A 188 12.32 10.02 -13.54
C THR A 188 13.57 10.71 -13.01
N ALA A 189 13.40 11.82 -12.30
CA ALA A 189 14.52 12.48 -11.62
C ALA A 189 15.08 11.60 -10.50
N GLY A 190 16.38 11.68 -10.26
CA GLY A 190 17.05 10.98 -9.16
C GLY A 190 18.50 10.66 -9.45
N LYS A 191 19.10 9.85 -8.57
CA LYS A 191 20.49 9.40 -8.74
C LYS A 191 20.51 8.14 -9.57
N TYR A 192 21.38 8.10 -10.58
CA TYR A 192 21.55 6.92 -11.45
C TYR A 192 23.02 6.50 -11.49
N LEU A 193 23.25 5.19 -11.52
CA LEU A 193 24.50 4.61 -12.01
C LEU A 193 24.42 4.54 -13.54
N VAL A 194 25.39 5.12 -14.22
CA VAL A 194 25.53 5.07 -15.69
C VAL A 194 26.84 4.37 -16.03
N ILE A 195 26.81 3.45 -16.99
CA ILE A 195 27.98 2.66 -17.42
C ILE A 195 28.00 2.56 -18.94
N GLY A 196 29.17 2.80 -19.55
CA GLY A 196 29.46 2.50 -20.95
C GLY A 196 30.59 1.48 -21.06
N ASN A 197 30.41 0.46 -21.89
CA ASN A 197 31.38 -0.59 -22.15
C ASN A 197 31.71 -0.63 -23.64
N VAL A 198 33.00 -0.60 -23.96
CA VAL A 198 33.47 -0.67 -25.35
C VAL A 198 34.68 -1.58 -25.51
N GLU A 199 34.72 -2.28 -26.64
CA GLU A 199 35.86 -3.04 -27.13
C GLU A 199 36.49 -2.32 -28.31
N TRP A 200 37.77 -1.97 -28.19
CA TRP A 200 38.58 -1.51 -29.30
C TRP A 200 39.26 -2.72 -29.94
N LYS A 201 39.09 -2.87 -31.26
CA LYS A 201 39.83 -3.90 -32.00
C LYS A 201 41.33 -3.66 -31.85
N ASN A 202 42.08 -4.76 -31.80
CA ASN A 202 43.54 -4.72 -31.70
C ASN A 202 44.17 -3.84 -32.79
N THR A 203 45.17 -3.02 -32.42
CA THR A 203 45.98 -2.26 -33.38
C THR A 203 47.46 -2.32 -32.99
N PRO A 204 48.37 -2.28 -33.98
CA PRO A 204 49.81 -2.22 -33.71
C PRO A 204 50.29 -0.79 -33.39
N VAL A 205 49.38 0.18 -33.24
CA VAL A 205 49.70 1.61 -33.09
C VAL A 205 49.57 1.99 -31.61
N THR A 206 50.53 2.77 -31.11
CA THR A 206 50.40 3.36 -29.77
C THR A 206 49.50 4.59 -29.88
N SER A 207 48.44 4.64 -29.08
CA SER A 207 47.48 5.75 -29.11
C SER A 207 46.77 5.97 -27.79
N TYR A 208 46.05 7.08 -27.69
CA TYR A 208 45.20 7.39 -26.55
C TYR A 208 43.75 7.09 -26.90
N ARG A 209 43.16 6.16 -26.15
CA ARG A 209 41.75 5.78 -26.27
C ARG A 209 40.99 6.20 -25.03
N SER A 210 39.75 6.65 -25.22
CA SER A 210 38.88 7.03 -24.11
C SER A 210 37.41 6.87 -24.44
N ALA A 211 36.63 6.42 -23.45
CA ALA A 211 35.18 6.52 -23.40
C ALA A 211 34.74 7.62 -22.42
N ARG A 212 33.63 8.30 -22.73
CA ARG A 212 33.09 9.42 -21.97
C ARG A 212 31.58 9.34 -21.84
N ILE A 213 31.06 9.75 -20.69
CA ILE A 213 29.63 9.95 -20.49
C ILE A 213 29.38 11.45 -20.55
N ARG A 214 28.58 11.89 -21.52
CA ARG A 214 28.25 13.31 -21.75
C ARG A 214 26.81 13.61 -21.39
N LEU A 215 26.61 14.54 -20.47
CA LEU A 215 25.31 15.08 -20.06
C LEU A 215 24.87 16.17 -21.03
N ASN A 216 23.62 16.06 -21.50
CA ASN A 216 22.90 17.07 -22.29
C ASN A 216 23.70 17.60 -23.49
N GLY A 217 24.43 16.70 -24.16
CA GLY A 217 25.17 16.98 -25.40
C GLY A 217 26.43 17.84 -25.25
N ILE A 218 26.74 18.36 -24.06
CA ILE A 218 27.82 19.34 -23.88
C ILE A 218 28.81 18.93 -22.79
N THR A 219 28.34 18.49 -21.62
CA THR A 219 29.19 18.35 -20.43
C THR A 219 29.66 16.91 -20.24
N ASP A 220 30.96 16.64 -20.32
CA ASP A 220 31.52 15.34 -19.95
C ASP A 220 31.45 15.18 -18.41
N ILE A 221 30.66 14.23 -17.91
CA ILE A 221 30.46 13.95 -16.48
C ILE A 221 31.24 12.71 -15.98
N ALA A 222 31.84 11.97 -16.91
CA ALA A 222 32.86 10.97 -16.63
C ALA A 222 33.71 10.69 -17.87
N GLN A 223 34.96 10.29 -17.64
CA GLN A 223 35.88 9.85 -18.67
C GLN A 223 36.73 8.72 -18.12
N SER A 224 36.85 7.65 -18.90
CA SER A 224 37.90 6.64 -18.75
C SER A 224 38.79 6.71 -19.99
N GLY A 225 40.08 6.44 -19.84
CA GLY A 225 40.98 6.38 -20.97
C GLY A 225 42.43 6.19 -20.56
N ALA A 226 43.21 5.61 -21.47
CA ALA A 226 44.63 5.34 -21.27
C ALA A 226 45.39 5.54 -22.58
N SER A 227 46.65 5.96 -22.46
CA SER A 227 47.61 5.82 -23.55
C SER A 227 48.12 4.39 -23.53
N LEU A 228 47.98 3.70 -24.65
CA LEU A 228 48.32 2.29 -24.75
C LEU A 228 49.33 2.07 -25.87
N VAL A 229 50.26 1.17 -25.60
CA VAL A 229 51.22 0.68 -26.58
C VAL A 229 50.51 -0.32 -27.48
N GLY A 230 50.81 -0.30 -28.77
CA GLY A 230 50.23 -1.21 -29.75
C GLY A 230 50.25 -2.67 -29.26
N SER A 231 49.12 -3.36 -29.40
CA SER A 231 48.87 -4.69 -28.84
C SER A 231 48.22 -5.60 -29.87
N ALA A 232 48.56 -6.89 -29.83
CA ALA A 232 47.91 -7.91 -30.63
C ALA A 232 46.50 -8.26 -30.12
N ASN A 233 46.15 -7.84 -28.91
CA ASN A 233 44.87 -8.14 -28.27
C ASN A 233 43.90 -6.95 -28.40
N SER A 234 42.60 -7.25 -28.44
CA SER A 234 41.57 -6.21 -28.27
C SER A 234 41.71 -5.55 -26.90
N GLU A 235 41.24 -4.31 -26.81
CA GLU A 235 41.22 -3.52 -25.59
C GLU A 235 39.79 -3.26 -25.16
N PHE A 236 39.61 -3.08 -23.84
CA PHE A 236 38.33 -2.87 -23.20
C PHE A 236 38.39 -1.57 -22.42
N ASP A 237 37.41 -0.70 -22.62
CA ASP A 237 37.25 0.50 -21.82
C ASP A 237 35.85 0.51 -21.17
N ILE A 238 35.82 0.88 -19.90
CA ILE A 238 34.60 1.00 -19.11
C ILE A 238 34.61 2.37 -18.48
N VAL A 239 33.59 3.17 -18.78
CA VAL A 239 33.35 4.46 -18.13
C VAL A 239 32.11 4.33 -17.28
N SER A 240 32.15 4.82 -16.04
CA SER A 240 30.99 4.83 -15.16
C SER A 240 30.92 6.08 -14.30
N THR A 241 29.72 6.41 -13.87
CA THR A 241 29.47 7.50 -12.91
C THR A 241 28.19 7.26 -12.14
N ILE A 242 28.12 7.83 -10.94
CA ILE A 242 26.86 8.06 -10.24
C ILE A 242 26.59 9.55 -10.30
N TYR A 243 25.44 9.94 -10.83
CA TYR A 243 25.09 11.34 -11.02
C TYR A 243 23.60 11.59 -10.69
N ASP A 244 23.29 12.81 -10.28
CA ASP A 244 21.93 13.24 -9.94
C ASP A 244 21.30 13.94 -11.15
N PHE A 245 20.28 13.31 -11.75
CA PHE A 245 19.64 13.75 -12.98
C PHE A 245 18.25 14.31 -12.71
N SER A 246 17.91 15.37 -13.43
CA SER A 246 16.52 15.84 -13.54
C SER A 246 15.76 15.00 -14.57
N ALA A 247 14.43 15.07 -14.54
CA ALA A 247 13.63 14.54 -15.64
C ALA A 247 14.01 15.26 -16.95
N ASP A 248 14.05 14.50 -18.04
CA ASP A 248 14.46 14.90 -19.39
C ASP A 248 15.94 15.25 -19.59
N ASP A 249 16.77 15.17 -18.54
CA ASP A 249 18.21 15.08 -18.75
C ASP A 249 18.53 13.83 -19.57
N TYR A 250 19.59 13.89 -20.38
CA TYR A 250 20.04 12.74 -21.13
C TYR A 250 21.56 12.61 -21.11
N VAL A 251 22.01 11.37 -21.27
CA VAL A 251 23.43 11.04 -21.41
C VAL A 251 23.72 10.37 -22.74
N GLU A 252 24.91 10.60 -23.25
CA GLU A 252 25.45 10.00 -24.48
C GLU A 252 26.81 9.36 -24.19
N LEU A 253 27.09 8.23 -24.83
CA LEU A 253 28.41 7.59 -24.79
C LEU A 253 29.27 8.11 -25.95
N GLY A 254 30.29 8.88 -25.61
CA GLY A 254 31.29 9.36 -26.56
C GLY A 254 32.56 8.53 -26.51
N VAL A 255 33.16 8.25 -27.65
CA VAL A 255 34.44 7.52 -27.75
C VAL A 255 35.45 8.31 -28.56
N PHE A 256 36.73 8.23 -28.18
CA PHE A 256 37.83 8.86 -28.91
C PHE A 256 38.99 7.88 -29.04
N PRO A 257 39.45 7.56 -30.25
CA PRO A 257 40.47 6.53 -30.44
C PRO A 257 41.92 7.02 -30.54
N GLY A 258 42.20 8.28 -30.85
CA GLY A 258 43.58 8.77 -31.10
C GLY A 258 44.14 8.40 -32.49
N GLU A 259 43.66 7.33 -33.10
CA GLU A 259 43.88 6.90 -34.49
C GLU A 259 42.59 6.35 -35.11
N THR A 260 42.61 5.95 -36.39
CA THR A 260 41.49 5.18 -36.94
C THR A 260 41.53 3.75 -36.43
N VAL A 261 40.51 3.34 -35.66
CA VAL A 261 40.34 1.98 -35.11
C VAL A 261 38.89 1.55 -35.20
N VAL A 262 38.66 0.25 -35.22
CA VAL A 262 37.30 -0.31 -35.15
C VAL A 262 36.88 -0.47 -33.70
N LEU A 263 35.76 0.14 -33.34
CA LEU A 263 34.97 -0.25 -32.20
C LEU A 263 34.28 -1.57 -32.53
N LYS A 264 34.63 -2.63 -31.82
CA LYS A 264 34.20 -3.99 -32.14
C LYS A 264 32.86 -4.29 -31.46
N LYS A 265 31.93 -4.82 -32.24
CA LYS A 265 30.70 -5.41 -31.74
C LYS A 265 30.96 -6.83 -31.28
N SER A 266 30.74 -7.03 -29.98
CA SER A 266 30.80 -8.32 -29.32
C SER A 266 29.49 -8.58 -28.57
N ASN A 267 28.94 -9.79 -28.75
CA ASN A 267 27.61 -10.12 -28.24
C ASN A 267 27.53 -9.92 -26.72
N GLN A 268 26.55 -9.13 -26.29
CA GLN A 268 26.17 -8.91 -24.88
C GLN A 268 27.13 -8.05 -24.04
N TRP A 269 28.18 -7.46 -24.61
CA TRP A 269 29.12 -6.65 -23.81
C TRP A 269 29.85 -5.50 -24.54
N SER A 270 29.77 -5.37 -25.87
CA SER A 270 30.32 -4.20 -26.58
C SER A 270 29.66 -3.95 -27.95
N PRO A 271 29.45 -2.69 -28.35
CA PRO A 271 29.29 -1.53 -27.46
C PRO A 271 27.99 -1.67 -26.66
N GLU A 272 28.04 -1.37 -25.37
CA GLU A 272 26.87 -1.38 -24.48
C GLU A 272 26.83 -0.11 -23.64
N PHE A 273 25.65 0.49 -23.49
CA PHE A 273 25.44 1.68 -22.66
C PHE A 273 24.20 1.47 -21.80
N MET A 274 24.29 1.78 -20.52
CA MET A 274 23.25 1.44 -19.55
C MET A 274 23.15 2.45 -18.43
N ALA A 275 21.93 2.57 -17.88
CA ALA A 275 21.64 3.37 -16.71
C ALA A 275 20.68 2.63 -15.79
N MET A 276 20.87 2.75 -14.48
CA MET A 276 20.00 2.19 -13.44
C MET A 276 19.80 3.20 -12.33
N ARG A 277 18.55 3.46 -11.94
CA ARG A 277 18.24 4.35 -10.82
C ARG A 277 18.65 3.75 -9.48
N LEU A 278 19.15 4.59 -8.58
CA LEU A 278 19.59 4.21 -7.24
C LEU A 278 18.68 4.78 -6.15
N SER A 279 18.15 5.99 -6.35
CA SER A 279 17.25 6.69 -5.41
C SER A 279 16.50 7.82 -6.10
#